data_AF-A0A8B3L251-F1
#
_entry.id   AF-A0A8B3L251-F1
#
_cell.length_a   1.000
_cell.length_b   1.000
_cell.length_c   1.000
_cell.angle_alpha   90.00
_cell.angle_beta   90.00
_cell.angle_gamma   90.00
#
_symmetry.space_group_name_H-M   'P 1'
#
loop_
_entity.id
_entity.type
_entity.pdbx_description
1 polymer ?
#
loop_
_entity_poly.entity_id
_entity_poly.type
_entity_poly.pdbx_seq_one_letter_code
_entity_poly.pdbx_strand_id
1 'polypeptide(L)'
;MSVRTLHPERVDETRMQAYSTFAPLLITALSQKLARCQGKSEMDKVEASLIRVIEEADVVTGDVEAMKEFAIELVVSTMRNVREHPDAKQDVEQIDGRRTQGRSENPDTLEEQLQSGLEDSFPASDPPAVVSTAISGGAKDIVGTDEVLRRKKEAAERGHENEKA
;
A
#
# COMPACT_ATOMS: atom_id res chain seq x y z
N MET A 1 0.59 4.33 -45.79
CA MET A 1 0.48 3.07 -46.57
C MET A 1 -0.89 2.46 -46.30
N SER A 2 -1.70 2.23 -47.32
CA SER A 2 -3.05 1.68 -47.15
C SER A 2 -2.99 0.16 -47.12
N VAL A 3 -3.79 -0.51 -46.28
CA VAL A 3 -3.90 -1.99 -46.29
C VAL A 3 -4.26 -2.52 -47.69
N ARG A 4 -4.93 -1.68 -48.51
CA ARG A 4 -5.30 -1.96 -49.91
C ARG A 4 -4.11 -2.11 -50.87
N THR A 5 -2.90 -1.69 -50.48
CA THR A 5 -1.69 -1.83 -51.32
C THR A 5 -0.84 -3.04 -50.94
N LEU A 6 -1.22 -3.81 -49.91
CA LEU A 6 -0.53 -5.03 -49.51
C LEU A 6 -1.05 -6.23 -50.31
N HIS A 7 -0.14 -7.14 -50.68
CA HIS A 7 -0.53 -8.42 -51.28
C HIS A 7 -1.40 -9.20 -50.29
N PRO A 8 -2.50 -9.85 -50.73
CA PRO A 8 -3.44 -10.55 -49.83
C PRO A 8 -2.77 -11.50 -48.84
N GLU A 9 -1.78 -12.27 -49.29
CA GLU A 9 -1.03 -13.20 -48.44
C GLU A 9 -0.19 -12.49 -47.36
N ARG A 10 0.27 -11.27 -47.62
CA ARG A 10 1.05 -10.47 -46.65
C ARG A 10 0.15 -9.76 -45.64
N VAL A 11 -1.15 -9.68 -45.88
CA VAL A 11 -2.07 -8.98 -44.97
C VAL A 11 -2.14 -9.72 -43.63
N ASP A 12 -2.25 -11.04 -43.66
CA ASP A 12 -2.35 -11.85 -42.44
C ASP A 12 -1.02 -11.87 -41.66
N GLU A 13 0.11 -11.99 -42.35
CA GLU A 13 1.44 -11.85 -41.75
C GLU A 13 1.63 -10.48 -41.11
N THR A 14 1.31 -9.41 -41.84
CA THR A 14 1.42 -8.03 -41.33
C THR A 14 0.47 -7.80 -40.15
N ARG A 15 -0.72 -8.40 -40.17
CA ARG A 15 -1.68 -8.32 -39.06
C ARG A 15 -1.13 -9.03 -37.83
N MET A 16 -0.58 -10.24 -37.99
CA MET A 16 0.04 -10.98 -36.89
C MET A 16 1.20 -10.20 -36.28
N GLN A 17 2.09 -9.63 -37.12
CA GLN A 17 3.18 -8.78 -36.67
C GLN A 17 2.70 -7.52 -35.94
N ALA A 18 1.64 -6.88 -36.44
CA ALA A 18 1.07 -5.71 -35.78
C ALA A 18 0.53 -6.07 -34.38
N TYR A 19 -0.19 -7.20 -34.27
CA TYR A 19 -0.72 -7.64 -32.98
C TYR A 19 0.39 -8.03 -32.00
N SER A 20 1.38 -8.81 -32.43
CA SER A 20 2.50 -9.20 -31.56
C SER A 20 3.34 -8.01 -31.11
N THR A 21 3.50 -6.98 -31.96
CA THR A 21 4.30 -5.79 -31.63
C THR A 21 3.54 -4.80 -30.76
N PHE A 22 2.29 -4.47 -31.13
CA PHE A 22 1.56 -3.37 -30.52
C PHE A 22 0.64 -3.81 -29.37
N ALA A 23 0.15 -5.06 -29.34
CA ALA A 23 -0.76 -5.47 -28.27
C ALA A 23 -0.13 -5.34 -26.87
N PRO A 24 1.11 -5.81 -26.60
CA PRO A 24 1.73 -5.62 -25.29
C PRO A 24 1.90 -4.14 -24.90
N LEU A 25 2.25 -3.29 -25.86
CA LEU A 25 2.44 -1.85 -25.65
C LEU A 25 1.11 -1.15 -25.32
N LEU A 26 0.06 -1.49 -26.07
CA LEU A 26 -1.28 -0.93 -25.86
C LEU A 26 -1.88 -1.40 -24.52
N ILE A 27 -1.74 -2.68 -24.18
CA ILE A 27 -2.18 -3.22 -22.88
C ILE A 27 -1.45 -2.49 -21.75
N THR A 28 -0.14 -2.34 -21.84
CA THR A 28 0.65 -1.60 -20.84
C THR A 28 0.18 -0.16 -20.69
N ALA A 29 0.03 0.58 -21.80
CA ALA A 29 -0.39 1.98 -21.77
C ALA A 29 -1.81 2.16 -21.20
N LEU A 30 -2.73 1.24 -21.53
CA LEU A 30 -4.10 1.24 -20.99
C LEU A 30 -4.11 0.93 -19.50
N SER A 31 -3.38 -0.10 -19.06
CA SER A 31 -3.27 -0.47 -17.65
C SER A 31 -2.65 0.66 -16.81
N GLN A 32 -1.61 1.34 -17.31
CA GLN A 32 -1.05 2.52 -16.64
C GLN A 32 -2.05 3.66 -16.50
N LYS A 33 -2.83 3.95 -17.55
CA LYS A 33 -3.89 4.97 -17.48
C LYS A 33 -4.98 4.58 -16.47
N LEU A 34 -5.35 3.31 -16.42
CA LEU A 34 -6.35 2.80 -15.49
C LEU A 34 -5.87 2.88 -14.04
N ALA A 35 -4.61 2.48 -13.77
CA ALA A 35 -4.00 2.53 -12.45
C ALA A 35 -3.87 3.96 -11.90
N ARG A 36 -3.68 4.96 -12.76
CA ARG A 36 -3.70 6.38 -12.38
C ARG A 36 -5.07 6.83 -11.85
N CYS A 37 -6.16 6.20 -12.28
CA CYS A 37 -7.52 6.60 -11.93
C CYS A 37 -8.11 5.80 -10.77
N GLN A 38 -7.90 4.47 -10.76
CA GLN A 38 -8.67 3.54 -9.93
C GLN A 38 -7.99 3.15 -8.61
N GLY A 39 -6.65 3.03 -8.59
CA GLY A 39 -5.92 2.52 -7.41
C GLY A 39 -5.45 1.07 -7.59
N LYS A 40 -4.74 0.53 -6.59
CA LYS A 40 -4.10 -0.79 -6.63
C LYS A 40 -5.13 -1.93 -6.48
N SER A 41 -6.05 -1.82 -5.52
CA SER A 41 -7.10 -2.83 -5.29
C SER A 41 -7.99 -3.10 -6.50
N GLU A 42 -8.36 -2.06 -7.25
CA GLU A 42 -9.12 -2.25 -8.51
C GLU A 42 -8.27 -2.93 -9.59
N MET A 43 -6.95 -2.73 -9.57
CA MET A 43 -6.06 -3.38 -10.53
C MET A 43 -5.93 -4.87 -10.28
N ASP A 44 -6.01 -5.32 -9.03
CA ASP A 44 -6.05 -6.74 -8.68
C ASP A 44 -7.30 -7.43 -9.25
N LYS A 45 -8.45 -6.74 -9.22
CA LYS A 45 -9.71 -7.25 -9.82
C LYS A 45 -9.59 -7.37 -11.34
N VAL A 46 -8.95 -6.40 -11.98
CA VAL A 46 -8.72 -6.43 -13.43
C VAL A 46 -7.77 -7.56 -13.80
N GLU A 47 -6.69 -7.77 -13.05
CA GLU A 47 -5.77 -8.89 -13.23
C GLU A 47 -6.50 -10.23 -13.19
N ALA A 48 -7.27 -10.48 -12.12
CA ALA A 48 -8.05 -11.72 -11.98
C ALA A 48 -9.09 -11.90 -13.10
N SER A 49 -9.76 -10.82 -13.51
CA SER A 49 -10.73 -10.87 -14.61
C SER A 49 -10.08 -11.22 -15.95
N LEU A 50 -8.87 -10.70 -16.23
CA LEU A 50 -8.16 -11.00 -17.48
C LEU A 50 -7.64 -12.42 -17.51
N ILE A 51 -7.09 -12.92 -16.40
CA ILE A 51 -6.65 -14.31 -16.27
C ILE A 51 -7.82 -15.25 -16.54
N ARG A 52 -8.98 -15.00 -15.91
CA ARG A 52 -10.19 -15.78 -16.14
C ARG A 52 -10.63 -15.80 -17.60
N VAL A 53 -10.56 -14.66 -18.29
CA VAL A 53 -10.87 -14.58 -19.73
C VAL A 53 -9.93 -15.46 -20.57
N ILE A 54 -8.64 -15.51 -20.21
CA ILE A 54 -7.65 -16.37 -20.90
C ILE A 54 -7.93 -17.85 -20.62
N GLU A 55 -8.23 -18.20 -19.38
CA GLU A 55 -8.54 -19.57 -18.98
C GLU A 55 -9.81 -20.09 -19.67
N GLU A 56 -10.86 -19.27 -19.75
CA GLU A 56 -12.15 -19.60 -20.37
C GLU A 56 -12.12 -19.52 -21.91
N ALA A 57 -11.04 -19.01 -22.52
CA ALA A 57 -10.94 -18.88 -23.96
C ALA A 57 -10.92 -20.25 -24.66
N ASP A 58 -11.85 -20.43 -25.60
CA ASP A 58 -11.91 -21.58 -26.50
C ASP A 58 -10.95 -21.38 -27.67
N VAL A 59 -9.74 -21.93 -27.53
CA VAL A 59 -8.69 -21.87 -28.55
C VAL A 59 -8.53 -23.26 -29.14
N VAL A 60 -8.73 -23.38 -30.46
CA VAL A 60 -8.84 -24.68 -31.16
C VAL A 60 -7.55 -25.08 -31.88
N THR A 61 -6.48 -24.28 -31.79
CA THR A 61 -5.25 -24.48 -32.57
C THR A 61 -3.99 -24.24 -31.76
N GLY A 62 -2.95 -25.05 -32.03
CA GLY A 62 -1.63 -24.88 -31.44
C GLY A 62 -1.48 -25.53 -30.07
N ASP A 63 -0.37 -25.22 -29.40
CA ASP A 63 -0.15 -25.58 -27.99
C ASP A 63 -0.93 -24.60 -27.11
N VAL A 64 -2.20 -24.92 -26.90
CA VAL A 64 -3.16 -24.05 -26.19
C VAL A 64 -2.69 -23.76 -24.76
N GLU A 65 -2.10 -24.75 -24.09
CA GLU A 65 -1.63 -24.60 -22.72
C GLU A 65 -0.49 -23.59 -22.66
N ALA A 66 0.54 -23.77 -23.50
CA ALA A 66 1.64 -22.82 -23.58
C ALA A 66 1.16 -21.41 -23.97
N MET A 67 0.21 -21.30 -24.90
CA MET A 67 -0.37 -20.01 -25.29
C MET A 67 -1.06 -19.31 -24.11
N LYS A 68 -1.81 -20.06 -23.29
CA LYS A 68 -2.47 -19.51 -22.09
C LYS A 68 -1.45 -19.11 -21.04
N GLU A 69 -0.42 -19.91 -20.81
CA GLU A 69 0.68 -19.58 -19.89
C GLU A 69 1.36 -18.26 -20.27
N PHE A 70 1.78 -18.10 -21.53
CA PHE A 70 2.41 -16.86 -21.99
C PHE A 70 1.46 -15.65 -21.92
N ALA A 71 0.17 -15.84 -22.20
CA ALA A 71 -0.82 -14.78 -22.08
C ALA A 71 -1.03 -14.36 -20.60
N ILE A 72 -1.07 -15.31 -19.68
CA ILE A 72 -1.14 -15.05 -18.24
C ILE A 72 0.13 -14.34 -17.77
N GLU A 73 1.31 -14.78 -18.20
CA GLU A 73 2.59 -14.12 -17.89
C GLU A 73 2.57 -12.65 -18.33
N LEU A 74 2.10 -12.37 -19.55
CA LEU A 74 1.95 -10.99 -20.05
C LEU A 74 1.04 -10.15 -19.15
N VAL A 75 -0.09 -10.71 -18.69
CA VAL A 75 -1.01 -10.00 -17.78
C VAL A 75 -0.35 -9.73 -16.44
N VAL A 76 0.18 -10.76 -15.78
CA VAL A 76 0.77 -10.66 -14.44
C VAL A 76 1.97 -9.71 -14.43
N SER A 77 2.86 -9.83 -15.42
CA SER A 77 4.03 -8.94 -15.56
C SER A 77 3.62 -7.49 -15.80
N THR A 78 2.62 -7.25 -16.66
CA THR A 78 2.11 -5.90 -16.92
C THR A 78 1.50 -5.30 -15.66
N MET A 79 0.64 -6.04 -14.95
CA MET A 79 -0.03 -5.55 -13.74
C MET A 79 0.96 -5.26 -12.62
N ARG A 80 1.96 -6.12 -12.43
CA ARG A 80 3.07 -5.87 -11.51
C ARG A 80 3.80 -4.56 -11.83
N ASN A 81 4.26 -4.39 -13.07
CA ASN A 81 5.00 -3.20 -13.49
C ASN A 81 4.17 -1.92 -13.33
N VAL A 82 2.87 -2.00 -13.61
CA VAL A 82 1.94 -0.87 -13.47
C VAL A 82 1.73 -0.50 -11.99
N ARG A 83 1.59 -1.48 -11.09
CA ARG A 83 1.45 -1.24 -9.65
C ARG A 83 2.70 -0.62 -9.01
N GLU A 84 3.87 -0.98 -9.52
CA GLU A 84 5.17 -0.44 -9.10
C GLU A 84 5.47 0.95 -9.70
N HIS A 85 4.68 1.42 -10.68
CA HIS A 85 4.90 2.69 -11.35
C HIS A 85 4.61 3.90 -10.42
N PRO A 86 5.46 4.95 -10.39
CA PRO A 86 5.30 6.08 -9.47
C PRO A 86 3.99 6.86 -9.67
N ASP A 87 3.50 6.94 -10.91
CA ASP A 87 2.22 7.60 -11.22
C ASP A 87 0.97 6.77 -10.84
N ALA A 88 1.12 5.53 -10.35
CA ALA A 88 -0.03 4.74 -9.95
C ALA A 88 -0.70 5.35 -8.73
N LYS A 89 -2.03 5.47 -8.76
CA LYS A 89 -2.82 5.99 -7.65
C LYS A 89 -2.61 5.09 -6.44
N GLN A 90 -2.17 5.69 -5.33
CA GLN A 90 -2.12 4.96 -4.07
C GLN A 90 -3.55 4.84 -3.53
N ASP A 91 -3.87 3.66 -3.00
CA ASP A 91 -5.15 3.46 -2.36
C ASP A 91 -5.23 4.40 -1.15
N VAL A 92 -6.31 5.17 -1.07
CA VAL A 92 -6.54 6.06 0.06
C VAL A 92 -6.76 5.17 1.27
N GLU A 93 -5.86 5.24 2.25
CA GLU A 93 -6.02 4.51 3.51
C GLU A 93 -7.38 4.83 4.14
N GLN A 94 -8.04 3.81 4.67
CA GLN A 94 -9.30 3.98 5.37
C GLN A 94 -9.07 4.88 6.61
N ILE A 95 -9.65 6.08 6.58
CA ILE A 95 -9.44 7.13 7.59
C ILE A 95 -10.02 6.73 8.96
N ASP A 96 -10.91 5.74 8.98
CA ASP A 96 -11.58 5.27 10.20
C ASP A 96 -10.60 4.74 11.25
N GLY A 97 -9.42 4.24 10.85
CA GLY A 97 -8.38 3.77 11.77
C GLY A 97 -7.47 4.86 12.34
N ARG A 98 -7.49 6.09 11.80
CA ARG A 98 -6.62 7.21 12.25
C ARG A 98 -7.33 8.16 13.22
N ARG A 99 -8.60 7.92 13.52
CA ARG A 99 -9.34 8.72 14.50
C ARG A 99 -8.85 8.40 15.91
N THR A 100 -8.58 9.44 16.70
CA THR A 100 -8.29 9.28 18.13
C THR A 100 -9.53 8.70 18.82
N GLN A 101 -9.37 7.58 19.51
CA GLN A 101 -10.45 6.97 20.30
C GLN A 101 -11.05 8.01 21.24
N GLY A 102 -12.37 8.19 21.20
CA GLY A 102 -13.11 9.16 22.04
C GLY A 102 -13.45 10.50 21.38
N ARG A 103 -12.96 10.78 20.16
CA ARG A 103 -13.39 11.96 19.40
C ARG A 103 -14.79 11.75 18.80
N SER A 104 -15.72 12.66 19.09
CA SER A 104 -17.08 12.56 18.55
C SER A 104 -17.16 12.80 17.04
N GLU A 105 -18.10 12.11 16.38
CA GLU A 105 -18.40 12.26 14.95
C GLU A 105 -19.47 13.32 14.67
N ASN A 106 -20.29 13.65 15.67
CA ASN A 106 -21.31 14.68 15.54
C ASN A 106 -20.66 16.07 15.72
N PRO A 107 -20.80 17.01 14.75
CA PRO A 107 -20.15 18.32 14.77
C PRO A 107 -20.46 19.13 16.03
N ASP A 108 -21.70 19.08 16.53
CA ASP A 108 -22.12 19.86 17.70
C ASP A 108 -21.38 19.38 18.96
N THR A 109 -21.34 18.07 19.16
CA THR A 109 -20.61 17.47 20.29
C THR A 109 -19.09 17.55 20.13
N LEU A 110 -18.58 17.63 18.90
CA LEU A 110 -17.16 17.81 18.64
C LEU A 110 -16.71 19.22 19.03
N GLU A 111 -17.52 20.24 18.73
CA GLU A 111 -17.25 21.63 19.11
C GLU A 111 -17.23 21.80 20.63
N GLU A 112 -18.16 21.14 21.33
CA GLU A 112 -18.18 21.10 22.80
C GLU A 112 -16.94 20.41 23.39
N GLN A 113 -16.53 19.27 22.83
CA GLN A 113 -15.30 18.56 23.24
C GLN A 113 -14.04 19.41 23.01
N LEU A 114 -13.98 20.14 21.89
CA LEU A 114 -12.86 21.04 21.59
C LEU A 114 -12.80 22.19 22.60
N GLN A 115 -13.93 22.81 22.89
CA GLN A 115 -14.03 23.91 23.84
C GLN A 115 -13.65 23.47 25.26
N SER A 116 -14.18 22.34 25.73
CA SER A 116 -13.87 21.80 27.05
C SER A 116 -12.39 21.42 27.20
N GLY A 117 -11.78 20.79 26.18
CA GLY A 117 -10.35 20.45 26.21
C GLY A 117 -9.43 21.68 26.17
N LEU A 118 -9.87 22.77 25.52
CA LEU A 118 -9.18 24.06 25.51
C LEU A 118 -9.27 24.78 26.87
N GLU A 119 -10.38 24.65 27.59
CA GLU A 119 -10.58 25.24 28.92
C GLU A 119 -9.72 24.54 30.00
N ASP A 120 -9.56 23.21 29.91
CA ASP A 120 -8.76 22.43 30.87
C ASP A 120 -7.24 22.48 30.62
N SER A 121 -6.80 22.80 29.38
CA SER A 121 -5.38 22.77 29.00
C SER A 121 -4.61 24.05 29.30
N PHE A 122 -5.28 25.08 29.81
CA PHE A 122 -4.64 26.35 30.16
C PHE A 122 -4.92 26.71 31.62
N PRO A 123 -4.05 26.29 32.56
CA PRO A 123 -3.96 27.02 33.81
C PRO A 123 -3.64 28.48 33.44
N ALA A 124 -4.53 29.40 33.77
CA ALA A 124 -4.25 30.85 33.78
C ALA A 124 -3.24 31.24 34.89
N SER A 125 -2.33 30.33 35.22
CA SER A 125 -1.20 30.59 36.11
C SER A 125 0.03 30.49 35.24
N ASP A 126 0.67 31.63 35.01
CA ASP A 126 2.10 31.65 34.69
C ASP A 126 2.79 30.57 35.53
N PRO A 127 3.65 29.71 34.93
CA PRO A 127 4.41 28.76 35.74
C PRO A 127 5.08 29.57 36.84
N PRO A 128 5.01 29.13 38.12
CA PRO A 128 5.64 29.87 39.19
C PRO A 128 7.09 30.11 38.79
N ALA A 129 7.50 31.38 38.72
CA ALA A 129 8.86 31.74 38.35
C ALA A 129 9.81 31.04 39.31
N VAL A 130 10.47 29.99 38.82
CA VAL A 130 11.41 29.19 39.59
C VAL A 130 12.63 30.07 39.85
N VAL A 131 12.65 30.72 41.01
CA VAL A 131 13.92 31.16 41.60
C VAL A 131 14.54 29.91 42.17
N SER A 132 15.50 29.33 41.43
CA SER A 132 16.29 28.18 41.89
C SER A 132 16.92 28.48 43.24
N THR A 133 16.33 28.01 44.32
CA THR A 133 17.07 27.78 45.56
C THR A 133 17.89 26.52 45.31
N ALA A 134 19.21 26.66 45.39
CA ALA A 134 20.16 25.57 45.18
C ALA A 134 19.91 24.46 46.23
N ILE A 135 19.11 23.47 45.87
CA ILE A 135 19.00 22.22 46.62
C ILE A 135 20.19 21.37 46.21
N SER A 136 21.23 21.34 47.06
CA SER A 136 22.29 20.35 46.99
C SER A 136 21.70 18.98 47.34
N GLY A 137 21.17 18.28 46.34
CA GLY A 137 20.58 16.95 46.47
C GLY A 137 21.16 16.04 45.39
N GLY A 138 21.89 15.01 45.82
CA GLY A 138 22.75 14.15 45.01
C GLY A 138 22.11 13.64 43.71
N ALA A 139 22.92 13.60 42.66
CA ALA A 139 22.56 13.07 41.36
C ALA A 139 21.95 11.66 41.52
N LYS A 140 20.68 11.50 41.13
CA LYS A 140 20.12 10.17 40.94
C LYS A 140 20.83 9.57 39.74
N ASP A 141 21.33 8.34 39.90
CA ASP A 141 22.04 7.63 38.83
C ASP A 141 21.05 7.37 37.69
N ILE A 142 21.22 8.10 36.59
CA ILE A 142 20.34 8.02 35.42
C ILE A 142 20.78 6.80 34.65
N VAL A 143 20.04 5.71 34.80
CA VAL A 143 20.29 4.48 34.05
C VAL A 143 19.77 4.65 32.62
N GLY A 144 20.67 4.50 31.65
CA GLY A 144 20.34 4.61 30.22
C GLY A 144 19.35 3.54 29.76
N THR A 145 18.58 3.85 28.71
CA THR A 145 17.52 3.00 28.16
C THR A 145 18.00 1.61 27.78
N ASP A 146 19.22 1.49 27.27
CA ASP A 146 19.82 0.20 26.86
C ASP A 146 20.00 -0.75 28.05
N GLU A 147 20.39 -0.23 29.21
CA GLU A 147 20.59 -1.00 30.43
C GLU A 147 19.24 -1.49 31.01
N VAL A 148 18.17 -0.69 30.84
CA VAL A 148 16.81 -1.09 31.22
C VAL A 148 16.32 -2.24 30.32
N LEU A 149 16.57 -2.16 29.01
CA LEU A 149 16.18 -3.19 28.06
C LEU A 149 16.93 -4.51 28.30
N ARG A 150 18.23 -4.44 28.61
CA ARG A 150 19.04 -5.61 28.96
C ARG A 150 18.50 -6.34 30.19
N ARG A 151 18.24 -5.61 31.28
CA ARG A 151 17.69 -6.19 32.53
C ARG A 151 16.33 -6.83 32.33
N LYS A 152 15.48 -6.25 31.47
CA LYS A 152 14.17 -6.80 31.15
C LYS A 152 14.28 -8.13 30.39
N LYS A 153 15.24 -8.23 29.47
CA LYS A 153 15.51 -9.47 28.72
C LYS A 153 16.00 -10.59 29.64
N GLU A 154 16.95 -10.30 30.52
CA GLU A 154 17.50 -11.27 31.50
C GLU A 154 16.48 -11.70 32.56
N ALA A 155 15.48 -10.86 32.87
CA ALA A 155 14.38 -11.23 33.76
C ALA A 155 13.37 -12.17 33.07
N ALA A 156 13.12 -11.98 31.77
CA ALA A 156 12.24 -12.86 30.99
C ALA A 156 12.85 -14.26 30.81
N GLU A 157 14.16 -14.34 30.59
CA GLU A 157 14.87 -15.63 30.44
C GLU A 157 14.84 -16.44 31.74
N ARG A 158 15.03 -15.79 32.90
CA ARG A 158 14.92 -16.45 34.22
C ARG A 158 13.49 -16.87 34.59
N GLY A 159 12.48 -16.20 34.05
CA GLY A 159 11.08 -16.62 34.22
C GLY A 159 10.78 -17.93 33.49
N HIS A 160 11.36 -18.12 32.31
CA HIS A 160 11.15 -19.33 31.50
C HIS A 160 11.89 -20.57 32.01
N GLU A 161 12.99 -20.42 32.77
CA GLU A 161 13.70 -21.55 33.38
C GLU A 161 12.96 -22.11 34.61
N ASN A 162 12.28 -21.27 35.38
CA ASN A 162 11.48 -21.71 36.55
C ASN A 162 10.15 -22.38 36.18
N GLU A 163 9.71 -22.29 34.92
CA GLU A 163 8.47 -22.89 34.42
C GLU A 163 8.71 -24.29 33.80
N LYS A 164 9.97 -24.71 33.67
CA LYS A 164 10.38 -26.01 33.10
C LYS A 164 11.00 -26.99 34.10
N ALA A 165 11.07 -26.63 35.39
CA ALA A 165 11.49 -27.52 36.48
C ALA A 165 10.27 -28.00 37.28
#